data_AF-A0A7X9BTL6-F1
#
_entry.id   AF-A0A7X9BTL6-F1
#
_cell.length_a   1.000
_cell.length_b   1.000
_cell.length_c   1.000
_cell.angle_alpha   90.00
_cell.angle_beta   90.00
_cell.angle_gamma   90.00
#
_symmetry.space_group_name_H-M   'P 1'
#
loop_
_entity.id
_entity.type
_entity.pdbx_description
1 polymer ?
#
loop_
_entity_poly.entity_id
_entity_poly.type
_entity_poly.pdbx_seq_one_letter_code
_entity_poly.pdbx_strand_id
1 'polypeptide(L)'
;MIRAAHVAVIADLTINGTVPEGFNMYQHGVGKVKKYFAAANLLFVLDRLVSAAVKQIQRALNKVANFLKFIPGVKNIMGIINLFVDIILNYVDECIMAYIFLHEGQSAWKSAADGVVLYVQNWKTVLKTGAKILVFLVLFFVVSFLAFNGLFVSVLSGIIGLDSLVSPFATILTIVFILVLKWAVVDSIVMIYMMNNYLKVAYGTEPSYDLYEKLKGMSKKFRELVGKTNQPSGEGIGATI
;
A
#
# COMPACT_ATOMS: atom_id res chain seq x y z
N MET A 1 2.05 8.50 -12.07
CA MET A 1 1.02 8.39 -13.13
C MET A 1 0.70 6.94 -13.46
N ILE A 2 1.63 6.11 -13.93
CA ILE A 2 1.35 4.71 -14.33
C ILE A 2 0.77 3.87 -13.18
N ARG A 3 1.42 3.89 -12.00
CA ARG A 3 0.92 3.17 -10.80
C ARG A 3 -0.51 3.60 -10.43
N ALA A 4 -0.77 4.91 -10.41
CA ALA A 4 -2.11 5.44 -10.12
C ALA A 4 -3.15 5.03 -11.18
N ALA A 5 -2.77 4.93 -12.46
CA ALA A 5 -3.65 4.43 -13.51
C ALA A 5 -4.05 2.96 -13.28
N HIS A 6 -3.09 2.10 -12.89
CA HIS A 6 -3.41 0.73 -12.50
C HIS A 6 -4.29 0.67 -11.26
N VAL A 7 -4.02 1.51 -10.26
CA VAL A 7 -4.87 1.61 -9.06
C VAL A 7 -6.32 1.97 -9.43
N ALA A 8 -6.51 2.93 -10.34
CA ALA A 8 -7.85 3.30 -10.83
C ALA A 8 -8.56 2.13 -11.51
N VAL A 9 -7.87 1.39 -12.38
CA VAL A 9 -8.40 0.20 -13.05
C VAL A 9 -8.79 -0.89 -12.05
N ILE A 10 -7.92 -1.19 -11.08
CA ILE A 10 -8.20 -2.20 -10.05
C ILE A 10 -9.39 -1.78 -9.19
N ALA A 11 -9.52 -0.48 -8.89
CA ALA A 11 -10.65 0.05 -8.13
C ALA A 11 -11.99 -0.19 -8.86
N ASP A 12 -12.06 0.20 -10.14
CA ASP A 12 -13.26 0.00 -10.96
C ASP A 12 -13.56 -1.50 -11.16
N LEU A 13 -12.56 -2.34 -11.41
CA LEU A 13 -12.73 -3.79 -11.45
C LEU A 13 -13.28 -4.37 -10.14
N THR A 14 -12.80 -3.86 -9.00
CA THR A 14 -13.19 -4.36 -7.67
C THR A 14 -14.66 -4.07 -7.37
N ILE A 15 -15.13 -2.87 -7.71
CA ILE A 15 -16.47 -2.40 -7.34
C ILE A 15 -17.49 -2.61 -8.46
N ASN A 16 -17.12 -2.29 -9.70
CA ASN A 16 -18.02 -2.34 -10.86
C ASN A 16 -17.91 -3.66 -11.63
N GLY A 17 -16.92 -4.49 -11.32
CA GLY A 17 -16.72 -5.82 -11.94
C GLY A 17 -16.24 -5.79 -13.39
N THR A 18 -16.12 -4.61 -14.01
CA THR A 18 -15.83 -4.47 -15.44
C THR A 18 -14.94 -3.25 -15.71
N VAL A 19 -14.06 -3.38 -16.70
CA VAL A 19 -13.25 -2.29 -17.29
C VAL A 19 -13.04 -2.60 -18.78
N PRO A 20 -12.69 -1.61 -19.61
CA PRO A 20 -12.31 -1.87 -21.00
C PRO A 20 -11.14 -2.85 -21.11
N GLU A 21 -11.17 -3.73 -22.11
CA GLU A 21 -10.12 -4.74 -22.33
C GLU A 21 -8.91 -4.20 -23.12
N GLY A 22 -7.79 -4.92 -23.04
CA GLY A 22 -6.58 -4.62 -23.82
C GLY A 22 -5.99 -3.25 -23.51
N PHE A 23 -5.49 -2.55 -24.53
CA PHE A 23 -4.85 -1.24 -24.37
C PHE A 23 -5.81 -0.15 -23.85
N ASN A 24 -7.12 -0.32 -24.07
CA ASN A 24 -8.14 0.61 -23.59
C ASN A 24 -8.24 0.61 -22.05
N MET A 25 -7.83 -0.48 -21.39
CA MET A 25 -7.72 -0.54 -19.93
C MET A 25 -6.75 0.52 -19.39
N TYR A 26 -5.58 0.63 -20.00
CA TYR A 26 -4.56 1.59 -19.61
C TYR A 26 -5.06 3.04 -19.82
N GLN A 27 -5.67 3.30 -20.98
CA GLN A 27 -6.23 4.61 -21.29
C GLN A 27 -7.35 5.01 -20.32
N HIS A 28 -8.20 4.06 -19.95
CA HIS A 28 -9.24 4.24 -18.92
C HIS A 28 -8.62 4.69 -17.59
N GLY A 29 -7.62 3.97 -17.11
CA GLY A 29 -6.90 4.31 -15.87
C GLY A 29 -6.24 5.69 -15.94
N VAL A 30 -5.55 6.01 -17.04
CA VAL A 30 -4.94 7.34 -17.23
C VAL A 30 -6.00 8.45 -17.28
N GLY A 31 -7.14 8.18 -17.92
CA GLY A 31 -8.28 9.10 -17.98
C GLY A 31 -8.82 9.42 -16.59
N LYS A 32 -9.03 8.40 -15.75
CA LYS A 32 -9.40 8.58 -14.34
C LYS A 32 -8.38 9.44 -13.58
N VAL A 33 -7.09 9.15 -13.71
CA VAL A 33 -6.05 9.96 -13.02
C VAL A 33 -6.13 11.43 -13.46
N LYS A 34 -6.24 11.70 -14.76
CA LYS A 34 -6.35 13.08 -15.29
C LYS A 34 -7.62 13.79 -14.84
N LYS A 35 -8.73 13.07 -14.70
CA LYS A 35 -10.02 13.62 -14.22
C LYS A 35 -9.91 14.13 -12.79
N TYR A 36 -9.20 13.41 -11.91
CA TYR A 36 -9.04 13.80 -10.50
C TYR A 36 -7.84 14.71 -10.25
N PHE A 37 -6.81 14.60 -11.09
CA PHE A 37 -5.54 15.31 -10.93
C PHE A 37 -5.17 15.98 -12.25
N ALA A 38 -5.54 17.26 -12.38
CA ALA A 38 -5.20 18.09 -13.53
C ALA A 38 -3.69 18.18 -13.78
N ALA A 39 -2.89 18.08 -12.72
CA ALA A 39 -1.44 18.13 -12.80
C ALA A 39 -0.79 17.02 -11.94
N ALA A 40 0.33 16.48 -12.42
CA ALA A 40 1.02 15.36 -11.78
C ALA A 40 1.60 15.73 -10.38
N ASN A 41 1.93 17.01 -10.17
CA ASN A 41 2.35 17.52 -8.87
C ASN A 41 1.23 17.39 -7.82
N LEU A 42 -0.04 17.62 -8.18
CA LEU A 42 -1.17 17.46 -7.26
C LEU A 42 -1.33 16.02 -6.78
N LEU A 43 -1.25 15.06 -7.71
CA LEU A 43 -1.27 13.63 -7.39
C LEU A 43 -0.14 13.27 -6.40
N PHE A 44 1.09 13.71 -6.70
CA PHE A 44 2.26 13.40 -5.87
C PHE A 44 2.19 14.05 -4.48
N VAL A 45 1.72 15.29 -4.39
CA VAL A 45 1.55 15.99 -3.10
C VAL A 45 0.48 15.29 -2.27
N LEU A 46 -0.64 14.91 -2.88
CA LEU A 46 -1.70 14.18 -2.20
C LEU A 46 -1.21 12.83 -1.69
N ASP A 47 -0.59 12.04 -2.57
CA ASP A 47 -0.03 10.72 -2.26
C ASP A 47 0.94 10.80 -1.07
N ARG A 48 1.94 11.67 -1.15
CA ARG A 48 2.92 11.87 -0.06
C ARG A 48 2.27 12.32 1.24
N LEU A 49 1.25 13.18 1.17
CA LEU A 49 0.54 13.66 2.35
C LEU A 49 -0.29 12.55 3.01
N VAL A 50 -0.96 11.71 2.21
CA VAL A 50 -1.69 10.52 2.67
C VAL A 50 -0.74 9.52 3.33
N SER A 51 0.35 9.10 2.66
CA SER A 51 1.29 8.15 3.23
C SER A 51 1.92 8.69 4.52
N ALA A 52 2.20 10.00 4.59
CA ALA A 52 2.71 10.63 5.80
C ALA A 52 1.65 10.70 6.92
N ALA A 53 0.40 10.98 6.59
CA ALA A 53 -0.71 11.02 7.55
C ALA A 53 -0.92 9.65 8.21
N VAL A 54 -1.00 8.58 7.40
CA VAL A 54 -1.17 7.20 7.88
C VAL A 54 0.02 6.77 8.72
N LYS A 55 1.26 7.05 8.28
CA LYS A 55 2.47 6.76 9.06
C LYS A 55 2.47 7.47 10.42
N GLN A 56 2.05 8.73 10.48
CA GLN A 56 1.93 9.46 11.75
C GLN A 56 0.85 8.87 12.66
N ILE A 57 -0.32 8.54 12.12
CA ILE A 57 -1.42 7.89 12.87
C ILE A 57 -0.92 6.56 13.43
N GLN A 58 -0.32 5.70 12.60
CA GLN A 58 0.18 4.39 13.03
C GLN A 58 1.24 4.52 14.14
N ARG A 59 2.15 5.50 14.03
CA ARG A 59 3.14 5.79 15.09
C ARG A 59 2.47 6.25 16.38
N ALA A 60 1.44 7.09 16.31
CA ALA A 60 0.69 7.53 17.49
C ALA A 60 -0.02 6.35 18.17
N LEU A 61 -0.69 5.48 17.39
CA LEU A 61 -1.33 4.27 17.89
C LEU A 61 -0.30 3.32 18.54
N ASN A 62 0.85 3.12 17.90
CA ASN A 62 1.93 2.30 18.44
C ASN A 62 2.48 2.87 19.74
N LYS A 63 2.56 4.20 19.93
CA LYS A 63 2.99 4.81 21.20
C LYS A 63 2.02 4.49 22.34
N VAL A 64 0.71 4.55 22.08
CA VAL A 64 -0.32 4.18 23.05
C VAL A 64 -0.23 2.69 23.40
N ALA A 65 -0.09 1.82 22.39
CA ALA A 65 0.08 0.38 22.61
C ALA A 65 1.40 0.03 23.32
N ASN A 66 2.47 0.80 23.08
CA ASN A 66 3.78 0.58 23.71
C ASN A 66 3.78 0.87 25.22
N PHE A 67 2.85 1.68 25.71
CA PHE A 67 2.66 1.88 27.15
C PHE A 67 2.25 0.58 27.87
N LEU A 68 1.69 -0.40 27.14
CA LEU A 68 1.30 -1.71 27.64
C LEU A 68 2.45 -2.76 27.60
N LYS A 69 3.67 -2.37 27.21
CA LYS A 69 4.82 -3.27 27.00
C LYS A 69 5.59 -3.68 28.27
N PHE A 70 4.99 -3.62 29.45
CA PHE A 70 5.62 -4.12 30.68
C PHE A 70 5.80 -5.67 30.71
N ILE A 71 5.43 -6.37 29.63
CA ILE A 71 5.43 -7.83 29.51
C ILE A 71 6.77 -8.33 28.90
N PRO A 72 7.51 -9.22 29.57
CA PRO A 72 8.72 -9.87 29.02
C PRO A 72 8.42 -10.70 27.76
N GLY A 73 9.32 -10.70 26.77
CA GLY A 73 9.20 -11.51 25.53
C GLY A 73 8.83 -10.73 24.25
N VAL A 74 8.43 -9.47 24.37
CA VAL A 74 8.01 -8.62 23.24
C VAL A 74 9.15 -8.31 22.26
N LYS A 75 10.42 -8.37 22.68
CA LYS A 75 11.58 -8.03 21.83
C LYS A 75 11.72 -8.94 20.60
N ASN A 76 11.50 -10.24 20.74
CA ASN A 76 11.66 -11.20 19.63
C ASN A 76 10.50 -11.12 18.62
N ILE A 77 9.33 -10.67 19.06
CA ILE A 77 8.12 -10.51 18.23
C ILE A 77 8.14 -9.15 17.50
N MET A 78 8.93 -8.18 17.99
CA MET A 78 8.96 -6.83 17.43
C MET A 78 9.39 -6.79 15.97
N GLY A 79 10.28 -7.69 15.53
CA GLY A 79 10.68 -7.79 14.12
C GLY A 79 9.50 -8.18 13.22
N ILE A 80 8.69 -9.14 13.66
CA ILE A 80 7.48 -9.58 12.93
C ILE A 80 6.43 -8.47 12.91
N ILE A 81 6.24 -7.77 14.05
CA ILE A 81 5.30 -6.64 14.13
C ILE A 81 5.74 -5.50 13.20
N ASN A 82 7.03 -5.18 13.15
CA ASN A 82 7.54 -4.13 12.26
C ASN A 82 7.34 -4.53 10.79
N LEU A 83 7.71 -5.76 10.41
CA LEU A 83 7.47 -6.27 9.06
C LEU A 83 5.98 -6.21 8.68
N PHE A 84 5.11 -6.62 9.60
CA PHE A 84 3.67 -6.59 9.43
C PHE A 84 3.12 -5.16 9.24
N VAL A 85 3.54 -4.23 10.09
CA VAL A 85 3.14 -2.82 9.99
C VAL A 85 3.64 -2.22 8.68
N ASP A 86 4.88 -2.51 8.29
CA ASP A 86 5.46 -2.03 7.03
C ASP A 86 4.70 -2.57 5.82
N ILE A 87 4.30 -3.86 5.82
CA ILE A 87 3.44 -4.43 4.78
C ILE A 87 2.16 -3.63 4.64
N ILE A 88 1.46 -3.35 5.74
CA ILE A 88 0.20 -2.59 5.70
C ILE A 88 0.48 -1.19 5.16
N LEU A 89 1.46 -0.48 5.72
CA LEU A 89 1.77 0.89 5.34
C LEU A 89 2.21 1.06 3.88
N ASN A 90 2.78 0.03 3.26
CA ASN A 90 3.23 0.05 1.87
C ASN A 90 2.10 0.01 0.84
N TYR A 91 0.88 -0.35 1.24
CA TYR A 91 -0.27 -0.50 0.34
C TYR A 91 -1.48 0.37 0.69
N VAL A 92 -1.44 1.07 1.83
CA VAL A 92 -2.59 1.85 2.32
C VAL A 92 -2.82 3.11 1.51
N ASP A 93 -1.76 3.76 1.03
CA ASP A 93 -1.88 4.88 0.10
C ASP A 93 -2.54 4.46 -1.22
N GLU A 94 -2.20 3.30 -1.79
CA GLU A 94 -2.95 2.77 -2.95
C GLU A 94 -4.41 2.48 -2.64
N CYS A 95 -4.72 1.91 -1.46
CA CYS A 95 -6.09 1.69 -1.02
C CYS A 95 -6.90 3.00 -0.96
N ILE A 96 -6.31 4.05 -0.39
CA ILE A 96 -6.93 5.37 -0.28
C ILE A 96 -7.05 6.02 -1.67
N MET A 97 -6.03 5.90 -2.51
CA MET A 97 -6.05 6.39 -3.88
C MET A 97 -7.14 5.70 -4.71
N ALA A 98 -7.34 4.41 -4.52
CA ALA A 98 -8.42 3.64 -5.13
C ALA A 98 -9.80 4.18 -4.72
N TYR A 99 -9.98 4.49 -3.43
CA TYR A 99 -11.19 5.10 -2.92
C TYR A 99 -11.46 6.48 -3.54
N ILE A 100 -10.43 7.29 -3.75
CA ILE A 100 -10.55 8.59 -4.44
C ILE A 100 -11.13 8.41 -5.84
N PHE A 101 -10.60 7.47 -6.63
CA PHE A 101 -11.03 7.25 -8.02
C PHE A 101 -12.46 6.73 -8.18
N LEU A 102 -13.02 6.17 -7.11
CA LEU A 102 -14.39 5.65 -7.06
C LEU A 102 -15.44 6.70 -6.64
N HIS A 103 -15.03 7.77 -5.95
CA HIS A 103 -15.94 8.80 -5.45
C HIS A 103 -15.96 10.00 -6.38
N GLU A 104 -16.70 9.86 -7.48
CA GLU A 104 -16.87 10.95 -8.44
C GLU A 104 -17.74 12.07 -7.86
N GLY A 105 -17.39 13.33 -8.14
CA GLY A 105 -18.11 14.50 -7.61
C GLY A 105 -17.63 15.01 -6.26
N GLN A 106 -16.71 14.29 -5.60
CA GLN A 106 -16.03 14.75 -4.40
C GLN A 106 -14.58 15.18 -4.72
N SER A 107 -14.09 16.23 -4.04
CA SER A 107 -12.70 16.67 -4.21
C SER A 107 -11.72 15.57 -3.78
N ALA A 108 -10.60 15.42 -4.50
CA ALA A 108 -9.60 14.39 -4.21
C ALA A 108 -9.08 14.51 -2.76
N TRP A 109 -8.95 15.73 -2.24
CA TRP A 109 -8.56 15.99 -0.85
C TRP A 109 -9.57 15.43 0.16
N LYS A 110 -10.87 15.63 -0.07
CA LYS A 110 -11.92 15.14 0.83
C LYS A 110 -12.00 13.61 0.76
N SER A 111 -11.93 13.03 -0.44
CA SER A 111 -11.92 11.57 -0.61
C SER A 111 -10.68 10.92 0.00
N ALA A 112 -9.52 11.59 -0.05
CA ALA A 112 -8.32 11.13 0.63
C ALA A 112 -8.49 11.13 2.16
N ALA A 113 -9.05 12.21 2.71
CA ALA A 113 -9.31 12.30 4.15
C ALA A 113 -10.32 11.24 4.62
N ASP A 114 -11.39 11.04 3.87
CA ASP A 114 -12.39 10.00 4.11
C ASP A 114 -11.76 8.61 4.07
N GLY A 115 -10.93 8.34 3.06
CA GLY A 115 -10.22 7.07 2.94
C GLY A 115 -9.30 6.79 4.13
N VAL A 116 -8.56 7.78 4.63
CA VAL A 116 -7.75 7.62 5.84
C VAL A 116 -8.62 7.29 7.06
N VAL A 117 -9.78 7.94 7.20
CA VAL A 117 -10.72 7.66 8.30
C VAL A 117 -11.28 6.25 8.19
N LEU A 118 -11.73 5.85 6.99
CA LEU A 118 -12.28 4.52 6.73
C LEU A 118 -11.24 3.41 6.94
N TYR A 119 -9.97 3.68 6.65
CA TYR A 119 -8.86 2.78 6.99
C TYR A 119 -8.79 2.53 8.51
N VAL A 120 -8.84 3.58 9.33
CA VAL A 120 -8.80 3.43 10.80
C VAL A 120 -10.09 2.84 11.34
N GLN A 121 -11.24 3.24 10.80
CA GLN A 121 -12.55 2.73 11.18
C GLN A 121 -12.64 1.21 10.95
N ASN A 122 -12.10 0.74 9.83
CA ASN A 122 -12.10 -0.67 9.43
C ASN A 122 -10.80 -1.41 9.75
N TRP A 123 -10.06 -0.96 10.78
CA TRP A 123 -8.73 -1.49 11.12
C TRP A 123 -8.71 -3.02 11.27
N LYS A 124 -9.76 -3.65 11.81
CA LYS A 124 -9.82 -5.11 11.98
C LYS A 124 -9.71 -5.85 10.65
N THR A 125 -10.43 -5.40 9.64
CA THR A 125 -10.41 -6.00 8.28
C THR A 125 -9.05 -5.79 7.63
N VAL A 126 -8.50 -4.59 7.75
CA VAL A 126 -7.17 -4.24 7.25
C VAL A 126 -6.10 -5.12 7.90
N LEU A 127 -6.09 -5.24 9.24
CA LEU A 127 -5.12 -6.06 9.96
C LEU A 127 -5.25 -7.53 9.61
N LYS A 128 -6.48 -8.06 9.51
CA LYS A 128 -6.72 -9.45 9.09
C LYS A 128 -6.20 -9.71 7.68
N THR A 129 -6.39 -8.76 6.76
CA THR A 129 -5.88 -8.83 5.39
C THR A 129 -4.35 -8.80 5.38
N GLY A 130 -3.75 -7.85 6.09
CA GLY A 130 -2.30 -7.76 6.26
C GLY A 130 -1.69 -9.03 6.85
N ALA A 131 -2.42 -9.72 7.75
CA ALA A 131 -1.90 -10.92 8.41
C ALA A 131 -1.85 -12.09 7.44
N LYS A 132 -2.88 -12.23 6.60
CA LYS A 132 -2.87 -13.19 5.50
C LYS A 132 -1.76 -12.90 4.50
N ILE A 133 -1.54 -11.63 4.17
CA ILE A 133 -0.43 -11.21 3.29
C ILE A 133 0.91 -11.60 3.90
N LEU A 134 1.14 -11.33 5.20
CA LEU A 134 2.38 -11.71 5.88
C LEU A 134 2.61 -13.22 5.82
N VAL A 135 1.60 -14.03 6.15
CA VAL A 135 1.69 -15.50 6.08
C VAL A 135 2.02 -15.96 4.66
N PHE A 136 1.34 -15.39 3.67
CA PHE A 136 1.59 -15.67 2.26
C PHE A 136 3.03 -15.32 1.84
N LEU A 137 3.54 -14.15 2.24
CA LEU A 137 4.91 -13.74 1.95
C LEU A 137 5.95 -14.65 2.59
N VAL A 138 5.76 -15.04 3.86
CA VAL A 138 6.66 -15.99 4.53
C VAL A 138 6.66 -17.33 3.80
N LEU A 139 5.49 -17.86 3.46
CA LEU A 139 5.37 -19.10 2.71
C LEU A 139 6.04 -19.00 1.34
N PHE A 140 5.79 -17.90 0.61
CA PHE A 140 6.42 -17.62 -0.68
C PHE A 140 7.95 -17.63 -0.57
N PHE A 141 8.53 -16.94 0.42
CA PHE A 141 9.97 -16.90 0.62
C PHE A 141 10.53 -18.28 0.96
N VAL A 142 9.92 -19.02 1.89
CA VAL A 142 10.41 -20.35 2.30
C VAL A 142 10.33 -21.35 1.14
N VAL A 143 9.17 -21.45 0.49
CA VAL A 143 8.96 -22.39 -0.62
C VAL A 143 9.87 -22.06 -1.79
N SER A 144 9.96 -20.77 -2.18
CA SER A 144 10.83 -20.35 -3.27
C SER A 144 12.30 -20.55 -2.93
N PHE A 145 12.70 -20.32 -1.68
CA PHE A 145 14.09 -20.56 -1.24
C PHE A 145 14.47 -22.02 -1.38
N LEU A 146 13.65 -22.94 -0.86
CA LEU A 146 13.91 -24.37 -0.98
C LEU A 146 13.95 -24.84 -2.44
N ALA A 147 13.01 -24.37 -3.27
CA ALA A 147 12.93 -24.75 -4.68
C ALA A 147 14.12 -24.23 -5.50
N PHE A 148 14.41 -22.92 -5.44
CA PHE A 148 15.43 -22.31 -6.28
C PHE A 148 16.85 -22.50 -5.75
N ASN A 149 17.04 -22.69 -4.44
CA ASN A 149 18.36 -23.03 -3.91
C ASN A 149 18.82 -24.40 -4.39
N GLY A 150 17.96 -25.41 -4.31
CA GLY A 150 18.26 -26.74 -4.85
C GLY A 150 18.56 -26.70 -6.35
N LEU A 151 17.76 -25.94 -7.12
CA LEU A 151 17.99 -25.76 -8.55
C LEU A 151 19.35 -25.11 -8.84
N PHE A 152 19.69 -24.01 -8.18
CA PHE A 152 20.94 -23.29 -8.46
C PHE A 152 22.18 -24.05 -7.96
N VAL A 153 22.10 -24.77 -6.84
CA VAL A 153 23.18 -25.68 -6.42
C VAL A 153 23.42 -26.74 -7.49
N SER A 154 22.35 -27.34 -8.02
CA SER A 154 22.44 -28.37 -9.07
C SER A 154 23.03 -27.85 -10.38
N VAL A 155 22.66 -26.63 -10.80
CA VAL A 155 23.22 -26.02 -12.02
C VAL A 155 24.70 -25.65 -11.83
N LEU A 156 25.07 -25.10 -10.68
CA LEU A 156 26.43 -24.61 -10.43
C LEU A 156 27.43 -25.75 -10.14
N SER A 157 26.97 -26.90 -9.66
CA SER A 157 27.85 -28.07 -9.40
C SER A 157 28.46 -28.68 -10.67
N GLY A 158 27.91 -28.37 -11.85
CA GLY A 158 28.47 -28.78 -13.13
C GLY A 158 29.65 -27.92 -13.62
N ILE A 159 30.02 -26.86 -12.91
CA ILE A 159 31.06 -25.91 -13.33
C ILE A 159 32.39 -26.28 -12.68
N ILE A 160 33.35 -26.70 -13.52
CA ILE A 160 34.71 -27.07 -13.09
C ILE A 160 35.39 -25.87 -12.42
N GLY A 161 35.97 -26.09 -11.23
CA GLY A 161 36.72 -25.08 -10.48
C GLY A 161 35.89 -24.23 -9.52
N LEU A 162 34.59 -24.51 -9.39
CA LEU A 162 33.68 -23.76 -8.52
C LEU A 162 33.32 -24.48 -7.21
N ASP A 163 33.88 -25.67 -6.95
CA ASP A 163 33.38 -26.62 -5.93
C ASP A 163 33.14 -26.02 -4.54
N SER A 164 34.06 -25.21 -4.03
CA SER A 164 33.93 -24.55 -2.71
C SER A 164 33.02 -23.33 -2.72
N LEU A 165 32.68 -22.80 -3.89
CA LEU A 165 31.88 -21.58 -4.07
C LEU A 165 30.45 -21.87 -4.56
N VAL A 166 30.11 -23.12 -4.92
CA VAL A 166 28.77 -23.51 -5.37
C VAL A 166 27.69 -23.08 -4.36
N SER A 167 27.82 -23.46 -3.09
CA SER A 167 26.82 -23.17 -2.05
C SER A 167 26.61 -21.67 -1.78
N PRO A 168 27.66 -20.85 -1.54
CA PRO A 168 27.46 -19.42 -1.32
C PRO A 168 26.91 -18.71 -2.56
N PHE A 169 27.38 -19.03 -3.77
CA PHE A 169 26.86 -18.42 -5.00
C PHE A 169 25.41 -18.83 -5.27
N ALA A 170 25.06 -20.11 -5.11
CA ALA A 170 23.69 -20.56 -5.26
C ALA A 170 22.76 -19.82 -4.29
N THR A 171 23.16 -19.67 -3.03
CA THR A 171 22.37 -18.98 -2.00
C THR A 171 22.16 -17.51 -2.32
N ILE A 172 23.22 -16.80 -2.73
CA ILE A 172 23.12 -15.39 -3.15
C ILE A 172 22.19 -15.27 -4.36
N LEU A 173 22.38 -16.13 -5.37
CA LEU A 173 21.55 -16.14 -6.57
C LEU A 173 20.08 -16.43 -6.24
N THR A 174 19.81 -17.37 -5.33
CA THR A 174 18.46 -17.66 -4.83
C THR A 174 17.82 -16.43 -4.20
N ILE A 175 18.52 -15.77 -3.28
CA ILE A 175 17.98 -14.60 -2.60
C ILE A 175 17.67 -13.49 -3.61
N VAL A 176 18.61 -13.18 -4.51
CA VAL A 176 18.41 -12.17 -5.56
C VAL A 176 17.22 -12.54 -6.45
N PHE A 177 17.13 -13.79 -6.90
CA PHE A 177 16.07 -14.27 -7.76
C PHE A 177 14.68 -14.16 -7.09
N ILE A 178 14.58 -14.54 -5.82
CA ILE A 178 13.33 -14.42 -5.05
C ILE A 178 12.92 -12.97 -4.87
N LEU A 179 13.86 -12.06 -4.62
CA LEU A 179 13.57 -10.63 -4.51
C LEU A 179 13.06 -10.06 -5.84
N VAL A 180 13.64 -10.47 -6.97
CA VAL A 180 13.16 -10.08 -8.30
C VAL A 180 11.75 -10.63 -8.54
N LEU A 181 11.49 -11.92 -8.27
CA LEU A 181 10.15 -12.49 -8.40
C LEU A 181 9.13 -11.78 -7.51
N LYS A 182 9.52 -11.44 -6.28
CA LYS A 182 8.68 -10.70 -5.34
C LYS A 182 8.27 -9.36 -5.94
N TRP A 183 9.24 -8.57 -6.43
CA TRP A 183 8.98 -7.25 -6.99
C TRP A 183 8.21 -7.30 -8.31
N ALA A 184 8.49 -8.30 -9.15
CA ALA A 184 7.89 -8.40 -10.48
C ALA A 184 6.43 -8.88 -10.42
N VAL A 185 6.10 -9.79 -9.50
CA VAL A 185 4.80 -10.50 -9.51
C VAL A 185 4.08 -10.38 -8.18
N VAL A 186 4.75 -10.75 -7.08
CA VAL A 186 4.10 -10.92 -5.77
C VAL A 186 3.55 -9.60 -5.24
N ASP A 187 4.29 -8.50 -5.39
CA ASP A 187 3.87 -7.19 -4.88
C ASP A 187 2.61 -6.68 -5.59
N SER A 188 2.45 -6.96 -6.88
CA SER A 188 1.23 -6.64 -7.63
C SER A 188 0.03 -7.43 -7.11
N ILE A 189 0.20 -8.73 -6.85
CA ILE A 189 -0.86 -9.59 -6.28
C ILE A 189 -1.27 -9.10 -4.89
N VAL A 190 -0.28 -8.78 -4.05
CA VAL A 190 -0.51 -8.30 -2.68
C VAL A 190 -1.25 -6.95 -2.69
N MET A 191 -0.83 -6.02 -3.55
CA MET A 191 -1.50 -4.73 -3.72
C MET A 191 -2.97 -4.92 -4.11
N ILE A 192 -3.25 -5.73 -5.13
CA ILE A 192 -4.63 -6.02 -5.57
C ILE A 192 -5.45 -6.64 -4.43
N TYR A 193 -4.88 -7.61 -3.71
CA TYR A 193 -5.56 -8.27 -2.60
C TYR A 193 -5.90 -7.29 -1.47
N MET A 194 -4.96 -6.41 -1.12
CA MET A 194 -5.16 -5.39 -0.08
C MET A 194 -6.24 -4.39 -0.49
N MET A 195 -6.16 -3.87 -1.72
CA MET A 195 -7.15 -2.95 -2.28
C MET A 195 -8.54 -3.56 -2.29
N ASN A 196 -8.69 -4.81 -2.76
CA ASN A 196 -9.99 -5.47 -2.85
C ASN A 196 -10.66 -5.60 -1.48
N ASN A 197 -9.93 -6.08 -0.47
CA ASN A 197 -10.48 -6.25 0.88
C ASN A 197 -10.78 -4.91 1.57
N TYR A 198 -9.95 -3.89 1.33
CA TYR A 198 -10.20 -2.54 1.84
C TYR A 198 -11.43 -1.90 1.20
N LEU A 199 -11.51 -1.91 -0.14
CA LEU A 199 -12.61 -1.29 -0.88
C LEU A 199 -13.96 -1.92 -0.54
N LYS A 200 -14.03 -3.23 -0.30
CA LYS A 200 -15.26 -3.91 0.14
C LYS A 200 -15.83 -3.39 1.46
N VAL A 201 -15.00 -2.82 2.34
CA VAL A 201 -15.44 -2.27 3.63
C VAL A 201 -15.42 -0.73 3.67
N ALA A 202 -14.75 -0.09 2.73
CA ALA A 202 -14.69 1.35 2.63
C ALA A 202 -15.75 1.92 1.68
N TYR A 203 -15.97 1.28 0.53
CA TYR A 203 -16.93 1.74 -0.46
C TYR A 203 -18.37 1.56 0.07
N GLY A 204 -19.15 2.64 0.05
CA GLY A 204 -20.52 2.67 0.60
C GLY A 204 -20.62 2.81 2.11
N THR A 205 -19.50 2.97 2.83
CA THR A 205 -19.49 3.24 4.28
C THR A 205 -19.24 4.71 4.55
N GLU A 206 -20.02 5.30 5.45
CA GLU A 206 -19.81 6.70 5.85
C GLU A 206 -18.64 6.83 6.85
N PRO A 207 -17.71 7.78 6.60
CA PRO A 207 -16.62 8.08 7.51
C PRO A 207 -17.12 8.66 8.84
N SER A 208 -16.67 8.09 9.96
CA SER A 208 -17.03 8.58 11.30
C SER A 208 -16.48 9.99 11.57
N TYR A 209 -17.39 10.91 11.92
CA TYR A 209 -17.05 12.30 12.29
C TYR A 209 -16.19 12.37 13.57
N ASP A 210 -16.47 11.55 14.58
CA ASP A 210 -15.65 11.51 15.80
C ASP A 210 -14.22 11.08 15.53
N LEU A 211 -14.04 10.17 14.58
CA LEU A 211 -12.72 9.66 14.20
C LEU A 211 -11.91 10.74 13.47
N TYR A 212 -12.56 11.58 12.67
CA TYR A 212 -11.94 12.75 12.05
C TYR A 212 -11.22 13.64 13.06
N GLU A 213 -11.89 14.02 14.15
CA GLU A 213 -11.31 14.86 15.20
C GLU A 213 -10.15 14.17 15.91
N LYS A 214 -10.33 12.89 16.27
CA LYS A 214 -9.28 12.09 16.92
C LYS A 214 -8.03 12.00 16.05
N LEU A 215 -8.19 11.74 14.76
CA LEU A 215 -7.07 11.61 13.82
C LEU A 215 -6.36 12.94 13.57
N LYS A 216 -7.07 14.07 13.56
CA LYS A 216 -6.45 15.41 13.53
C LYS A 216 -5.58 15.67 14.76
N GLY A 217 -5.97 15.12 15.92
CA GLY A 217 -5.15 15.14 17.14
C GLY A 217 -3.90 14.28 17.03
N MET A 218 -3.99 13.11 16.42
CA MET A 218 -2.90 12.14 16.29
C MET A 218 -1.87 12.47 15.20
N SER A 219 -2.28 13.18 14.15
CA SER A 219 -1.44 13.40 12.96
C SER A 219 -1.54 14.83 12.45
N LYS A 220 -0.40 15.53 12.48
CA LYS A 220 -0.27 16.87 11.90
C LYS A 220 -0.50 16.82 10.38
N LYS A 221 -0.07 15.75 9.72
CA LYS A 221 -0.22 15.55 8.28
C LYS A 221 -1.67 15.25 7.90
N PHE A 222 -2.40 14.52 8.73
CA PHE A 222 -3.83 14.35 8.54
C PHE A 222 -4.59 15.68 8.73
N ARG A 223 -4.20 16.49 9.73
CA ARG A 223 -4.76 17.83 9.92
C ARG A 223 -4.51 18.74 8.71
N GLU A 224 -3.31 18.69 8.14
CA GLU A 224 -2.98 19.39 6.89
C GLU A 224 -3.83 18.88 5.71
N LEU A 225 -4.03 17.56 5.60
CA LEU A 225 -4.89 16.95 4.58
C LEU A 225 -6.34 17.45 4.68
N VAL A 226 -6.90 17.46 5.89
CA VAL A 226 -8.25 18.01 6.16
C VAL A 226 -8.29 19.51 5.89
N GLY A 227 -7.24 20.27 6.23
CA GLY A 227 -7.19 21.71 5.92
C GLY A 227 -7.31 22.01 4.42
N LYS A 228 -6.79 21.13 3.57
CA LYS A 228 -6.89 21.23 2.10
C LYS A 228 -8.27 20.89 1.54
N THR A 229 -9.15 20.23 2.29
CA THR A 229 -10.53 19.96 1.83
C THR A 229 -11.37 21.24 1.74
N ASN A 230 -11.01 22.26 2.52
CA ASN A 230 -11.72 23.52 2.61
C ASN A 230 -11.19 24.57 1.62
N GLN A 231 -10.16 24.23 0.83
CA GLN A 231 -9.67 25.07 -0.26
C GLN A 231 -10.43 24.71 -1.55
N PRO A 232 -10.97 25.69 -2.29
CA PRO A 232 -11.56 25.43 -3.60
C PRO A 232 -10.53 24.74 -4.50
N SER A 233 -10.90 23.60 -5.07
CA SER A 233 -10.12 22.90 -6.08
C SER A 233 -10.12 23.72 -7.37
N GLY A 234 -9.29 24.78 -7.43
CA GLY A 234 -9.23 25.66 -8.60
C GLY A 234 -8.22 26.82 -8.57
N GLU A 235 -7.80 27.35 -7.41
CA GLU A 235 -6.94 28.54 -7.40
C GLU A 235 -5.69 28.34 -6.54
N GLY A 236 -4.54 28.27 -7.23
CA GLY A 236 -3.23 28.24 -6.59
C GLY A 236 -2.18 27.54 -7.43
N ILE A 237 -1.71 28.25 -8.46
CA ILE A 237 -0.37 28.24 -9.11
C ILE A 237 -0.62 28.62 -10.59
N GLY A 238 -0.80 29.92 -10.80
CA GLY A 238 -1.01 30.53 -12.12
C GLY A 238 -0.86 32.06 -12.12
N ALA A 239 -0.28 32.63 -11.06
CA ALA A 239 0.11 34.04 -11.02
C ALA A 239 1.37 34.16 -10.17
N THR A 240 2.33 34.96 -10.65
CA THR A 240 3.74 35.09 -10.21
C THR A 240 4.58 33.83 -10.50
N ILE A 241 5.46 33.78 -11.50
CA ILE A 241 6.29 34.79 -12.18
C ILE A 241 6.32 34.47 -13.68
#